data_AF-A0A1F4F4E9-F1
#
_entry.id   AF-A0A1F4F4E9-F1
#
_cell.length_a   1.000
_cell.length_b   1.000
_cell.length_c   1.000
_cell.angle_alpha   90.00
_cell.angle_beta   90.00
_cell.angle_gamma   90.00
#
_symmetry.space_group_name_H-M   'P 1'
#
loop_
_entity.id
_entity.type
_entity.pdbx_description
1 polymer ?
#
loop_
_entity_poly.entity_id
_entity_poly.type
_entity_poly.pdbx_seq_one_letter_code
_entity_poly.pdbx_strand_id
1 'polypeptide(L)' 'MIVDPVCGKRINRGKAHIIIEHKGFAYALCCPLCQAEFERAPQTYAKPAMGEKIRRKPERGHYRLSARNS' A
#
# COMPACT_ATOMS: atom_id res chain seq x y z
N MET A 1 11.52 -6.16 5.32
CA MET A 1 11.53 -7.08 4.17
C MET A 1 10.09 -7.33 3.78
N ILE A 2 9.69 -7.06 2.53
CA ILE A 2 8.30 -7.27 2.10
C ILE A 2 8.19 -8.66 1.49
N VAL A 3 7.08 -9.35 1.74
CA VAL A 3 6.82 -10.68 1.20
C VAL A 3 5.51 -10.62 0.44
N ASP A 4 5.52 -11.13 -0.79
CA ASP A 4 4.33 -11.32 -1.58
C ASP A 4 3.36 -12.25 -0.84
N PRO A 5 2.14 -11.81 -0.50
CA PRO A 5 1.21 -12.62 0.26
C PRO A 5 0.64 -13.81 -0.53
N VAL A 6 0.72 -13.79 -1.86
CA VAL A 6 0.22 -14.87 -2.73
C VAL A 6 1.27 -15.96 -2.89
N CYS A 7 2.48 -15.61 -3.31
CA CYS A 7 3.52 -16.60 -3.63
C CYS A 7 4.60 -16.77 -2.55
N GLY A 8 4.59 -15.95 -1.49
CA GLY A 8 5.61 -16.00 -0.44
C GLY A 8 6.98 -15.46 -0.86
N LYS A 9 7.08 -14.84 -2.04
CA LYS A 9 8.34 -14.33 -2.59
C LYS A 9 8.78 -13.08 -1.82
N ARG A 10 10.04 -13.04 -1.43
CA ARG A 10 10.67 -11.86 -0.83
C ARG A 10 10.86 -10.76 -1.88
N ILE A 11 10.27 -9.60 -1.65
CA ILE A 11 10.30 -8.43 -2.54
C ILE A 11 11.11 -7.31 -1.86
N ASN A 12 11.99 -6.68 -2.64
CA ASN A 12 12.63 -5.43 -2.23
C ASN A 12 11.65 -4.26 -2.44
N ARG A 13 11.55 -3.33 -1.48
CA ARG A 13 10.57 -2.22 -1.50
C ARG A 13 10.50 -1.47 -2.84
N GLY A 14 11.64 -1.25 -3.51
CA GLY A 14 11.70 -0.56 -4.81
C GLY A 14 11.53 -1.46 -6.04
N LYS A 15 11.30 -2.76 -5.87
CA LYS A 15 11.12 -3.76 -6.94
C LYS A 15 9.73 -4.40 -6.94
N ALA A 16 8.80 -3.89 -6.14
CA ALA A 16 7.42 -4.33 -6.21
C ALA A 16 6.83 -3.99 -7.58
N HIS A 17 6.05 -4.90 -8.15
CA HIS A 17 5.31 -4.63 -9.38
C HIS A 17 4.19 -3.64 -9.11
N ILE A 18 3.43 -3.88 -8.04
CA ILE A 18 2.32 -3.02 -7.61
C ILE A 18 2.16 -3.09 -6.09
N ILE A 19 1.56 -2.05 -5.51
CA ILE A 19 1.16 -1.98 -4.11
C ILE A 19 -0.36 -1.79 -4.06
N ILE A 20 -1.06 -2.71 -3.39
CA ILE A 20 -2.52 -2.65 -3.21
C ILE A 20 -2.82 -2.27 -1.76
N GLU A 21 -3.70 -1.28 -1.58
CA GLU A 21 -4.22 -0.92 -0.27
C GLU A 21 -5.45 -1.77 0.07
N HIS A 22 -5.41 -2.50 1.18
CA HIS A 22 -6.54 -3.27 1.69
C HIS A 22 -6.63 -3.17 3.21
N LYS A 23 -7.81 -2.81 3.76
CA LYS A 23 -8.08 -2.68 5.20
C LYS A 23 -7.06 -1.81 5.96
N GLY A 24 -6.52 -0.77 5.32
CA GLY A 24 -5.52 0.13 5.92
C GLY A 24 -4.09 -0.43 5.94
N PHE A 25 -3.84 -1.51 5.21
CA PHE A 25 -2.51 -2.06 4.97
C PHE A 25 -2.16 -2.02 3.48
N ALA A 26 -0.89 -1.79 3.18
CA ALA A 26 -0.33 -1.81 1.84
C ALA A 26 0.37 -3.15 1.59
N TYR A 27 -0.08 -3.88 0.58
CA TYR A 27 0.45 -5.18 0.18
C TYR A 27 1.23 -5.04 -1.12
N ALA A 28 2.50 -5.43 -1.12
CA ALA A 28 3.31 -5.41 -2.33
C ALA A 28 3.26 -6.75 -3.05
N LEU A 29 3.08 -6.72 -4.36
CA LEU A 29 2.97 -7.90 -5.21
C LEU A 29 4.11 -7.91 -6.24
N CYS A 30 4.62 -9.09 -6.54
CA CYS A 30 5.81 -9.24 -7.37
C CYS A 30 5.52 -9.31 -8.87
N CYS A 31 4.28 -9.62 -9.28
CA CYS A 31 3.90 -9.81 -10.67
C CYS A 31 2.37 -9.63 -10.87
N PRO A 32 1.91 -9.43 -12.12
CA PRO A 32 0.48 -9.26 -12.42
C PRO A 32 -0.37 -10.49 -12.10
N LEU A 33 0.22 -11.70 -12.14
CA LEU A 33 -0.48 -12.91 -11.72
C LEU A 33 -0.82 -12.90 -10.22
N CYS A 34 0.15 -12.49 -9.37
CA CYS A 34 -0.09 -12.36 -7.94
C CYS A 34 -1.10 -11.24 -7.65
N GLN A 35 -1.13 -10.17 -8.45
CA GLN A 35 -2.19 -9.17 -8.38
C GLN A 35 -3.58 -9.77 -8.63
N ALA A 36 -3.77 -10.49 -9.73
CA ALA A 36 -5.08 -11.07 -10.06
C ALA A 36 -5.57 -12.04 -8.98
N GLU A 37 -4.68 -12.87 -8.43
CA GLU A 37 -5.00 -13.80 -7.33
C GLU A 37 -5.32 -13.06 -6.02
N PHE A 38 -4.57 -11.99 -5.71
CA PHE A 38 -4.86 -11.15 -4.54
C PHE A 38 -6.21 -10.45 -4.67
N GLU A 39 -6.56 -9.93 -5.85
CA GLU A 39 -7.84 -9.27 -6.12
C GLU A 39 -9.02 -10.25 -6.09
N ARG A 40 -8.81 -11.52 -6.50
CA ARG A 40 -9.83 -12.57 -6.41
C ARG A 40 -10.16 -12.97 -4.98
N ALA A 41 -9.14 -13.11 -4.12
CA ALA A 41 -9.33 -13.57 -2.74
C ALA A 41 -8.54 -12.74 -1.72
N PRO A 42 -8.79 -11.41 -1.61
CA PRO A 42 -7.99 -10.53 -0.78
C PRO A 42 -8.09 -10.90 0.70
N GLN A 43 -9.19 -11.47 1.15
CA GLN A 43 -9.37 -11.86 2.55
C GLN A 43 -8.44 -13.01 2.97
N THR A 44 -8.06 -13.88 2.03
CA THR A 44 -7.13 -15.01 2.27
C THR A 44 -5.69 -14.52 2.40
N TYR A 45 -5.32 -13.51 1.60
CA TYR A 45 -3.95 -13.04 1.45
C TYR A 45 -3.63 -11.78 2.28
N ALA A 46 -4.61 -10.93 2.58
CA ALA A 46 -4.45 -9.67 3.31
C ALA A 46 -4.24 -9.90 4.82
N LYS A 47 -3.16 -10.60 5.17
CA LYS A 47 -2.73 -10.82 6.55
C LYS A 47 -2.01 -9.57 7.06
N PRO A 48 -2.31 -9.07 8.27
CA PRO A 48 -1.63 -7.89 8.82
C PRO A 48 -0.10 -8.01 8.88
N ALA A 49 0.43 -9.24 9.03
CA ALA A 49 1.86 -9.50 9.05
C ALA A 49 2.56 -9.33 7.69
N MET A 50 1.81 -9.36 6.58
CA MET A 50 2.35 -9.27 5.21
C MET A 50 2.21 -7.87 4.61
N GLY A 51 1.38 -7.02 5.21
CA GLY A 51 1.11 -5.67 4.73
C GLY A 51 1.77 -4.61 5.61
N GLU A 52 2.16 -3.50 5.00
CA GLU A 52 2.66 -2.34 5.73
C GLU A 52 1.49 -1.46 6.18
N LYS A 53 1.38 -1.15 7.48
CA LYS A 53 0.27 -0.35 7.99
C LYS A 53 0.34 1.08 7.45
N ILE A 54 -0.68 1.50 6.71
CA ILE A 54 -0.72 2.82 6.08
C ILE A 54 -1.06 3.85 7.16
N ARG A 55 -0.05 4.59 7.61
CA ARG A 55 -0.25 5.77 8.45
C ARG A 55 -0.57 6.95 7.55
N ARG A 56 -1.83 7.10 7.13
CA ARG A 56 -2.28 8.34 6.47
C ARG A 56 -2.09 9.48 7.48
N LYS A 57 -1.14 10.39 7.23
CA LYS A 57 -1.13 11.67 7.94
C LYS A 57 -2.40 12.42 7.52
N PRO A 58 -3.15 13.03 8.46
CA PRO A 58 -4.18 13.96 8.06
C PRO A 58 -3.50 15.06 7.23
N GLU A 59 -4.05 15.33 6.04
CA GLU A 59 -3.61 16.42 5.19
C GLU A 59 -3.50 17.69 6.05
N ARG A 60 -2.27 18.20 6.20
CA ARG A 60 -2.10 19.54 6.75
C ARG A 60 -2.67 20.49 5.71
N GLY A 61 -3.88 20.98 5.94
CA GLY A 61 -4.44 22.08 5.18
C GLY A 61 -3.45 23.24 5.18
N HIS A 62 -2.87 23.52 4.02
CA HIS A 62 -2.14 24.77 3.81
C HIS A 62 -3.17 25.90 3.85
N TYR A 63 -3.28 26.59 4.99
CA TYR A 63 -3.96 27.87 5.02
C TYR A 63 -3.13 28.86 4.19
N ARG A 64 -3.67 29.32 3.06
CA ARG A 64 -3.08 30.41 2.29
C ARG A 64 -3.78 31.69 2.77
N LEU A 65 -3.23 32.35 3.80
CA LEU A 65 -3.68 33.70 4.15
C LEU A 65 -3.20 34.65 3.06
N SER A 66 -4.09 34.91 2.10
CA SER A 66 -3.97 36.06 1.21
C SER A 66 -4.39 37.29 2.01
N ALA A 67 -3.43 37.99 2.61
CA ALA A 67 -3.66 39.33 3.13
C ALA A 67 -2.81 40.30 2.31
N ARG A 68 -3.39 40.78 1.20
CA ARG A 68 -3.04 42.11 0.68
C ARG A 68 -3.65 43.12 1.66
N ASN A 69 -2.84 43.96 2.29
CA ASN A 69 -3.19 45.37 2.46
C ASN A 69 -1.99 46.24 2.86
N SER A 70 -2.05 47.47 2.35
CA SER A 70 -1.16 48.65 2.53
C SER A 70 0.08 48.71 1.65
#